data_AF-A0A4Q5WFI4-F1
#
_entry.id   AF-A0A4Q5WFI4-F1
#
_cell.length_a   1.000
_cell.length_b   1.000
_cell.length_c   1.000
_cell.angle_alpha   90.00
_cell.angle_beta   90.00
_cell.angle_gamma   90.00
#
_symmetry.space_group_name_H-M   'P 1'
#
loop_
_entity.id
_entity.type
_entity.pdbx_description
1 polymer ?
#
loop_
_entity_poly.entity_id
_entity_poly.type
_entity_poly.pdbx_seq_one_letter_code
_entity_poly.pdbx_strand_id
1 'polypeptide(L)'
;MCGDVMRHLLAVAMLGLLPGCVSVSETTRPAGPACQVGEPMVETMLFLGLARPGGSVSRFEFNSFVETQVAPRWKEGFTILEGQGMWLSEQRNITEREPSRVLVRFHDGSATASAGIEAIRAAYIKAFEQDAVLRTDRATCADF
;
A
#
# COMPACT_ATOMS: atom_id res chain seq x y z
N MET A 1 22.17 -41.42 72.91
CA MET A 1 20.84 -41.66 72.30
C MET A 1 21.04 -41.47 70.79
N CYS A 2 21.51 -42.50 70.08
CA CYS A 2 20.77 -43.62 69.48
C CYS A 2 19.79 -43.15 68.39
N GLY A 3 20.08 -43.48 67.14
CA GLY A 3 19.21 -43.19 65.98
C GLY A 3 19.93 -43.20 64.62
N ASP A 4 20.38 -44.39 64.20
CA ASP A 4 20.50 -44.92 62.82
C ASP A 4 19.51 -44.31 61.78
N VAL A 5 19.66 -44.27 60.45
CA VAL A 5 20.47 -45.00 59.46
C VAL A 5 20.15 -44.44 58.05
N MET A 6 20.96 -44.83 57.06
CA MET A 6 20.65 -44.88 55.61
C MET A 6 20.93 -43.65 54.72
N ARG A 7 22.20 -43.57 54.35
CA ARG A 7 22.69 -43.18 53.02
C ARG A 7 21.88 -43.88 51.92
N HIS A 8 21.21 -43.16 51.00
CA HIS A 8 21.08 -43.54 49.58
C HIS A 8 20.42 -42.43 48.71
N LEU A 9 21.20 -42.02 47.71
CA LEU A 9 20.83 -41.72 46.32
C LEU A 9 20.03 -40.44 46.00
N LEU A 10 20.74 -39.54 45.33
CA LEU A 10 20.26 -38.47 44.46
C LEU A 10 19.17 -38.96 43.49
N ALA A 11 18.05 -38.23 43.40
CA ALA A 11 17.20 -38.23 42.22
C ALA A 11 16.57 -36.85 42.05
N VAL A 12 17.26 -35.97 41.32
CA VAL A 12 16.71 -34.72 40.79
C VAL A 12 15.74 -35.11 39.68
N ALA A 13 14.44 -35.04 39.94
CA ALA A 13 13.42 -35.20 38.91
C ALA A 13 13.27 -33.89 38.12
N MET A 14 14.14 -33.70 37.12
CA MET A 14 13.92 -32.73 36.04
C MET A 14 12.79 -33.26 35.15
N LEU A 15 11.56 -32.79 35.35
CA LEU A 15 10.44 -33.03 34.44
C LEU A 15 10.63 -32.13 33.21
N GLY A 16 10.88 -32.76 32.07
CA GLY A 16 11.32 -32.13 30.82
C GLY A 16 10.36 -31.09 30.26
N LEU A 17 10.92 -29.96 29.82
CA LEU A 17 10.28 -29.08 28.85
C LEU A 17 10.20 -29.82 27.51
N LEU A 18 9.00 -30.15 27.06
CA LEU A 18 8.76 -30.60 25.70
C LEU A 18 9.05 -29.43 24.74
N PRO A 19 9.99 -29.56 23.79
CA PRO A 19 10.12 -28.59 22.72
C PRO A 19 8.89 -28.71 21.82
N GLY A 20 7.94 -27.79 21.97
CA GLY A 20 6.83 -27.65 21.04
C GLY A 20 7.38 -27.26 19.67
N CYS A 21 7.24 -28.13 18.68
CA CYS A 21 7.48 -27.78 17.29
C CYS A 21 6.50 -26.67 16.90
N VAL A 22 6.98 -25.43 16.83
CA VAL A 22 6.28 -24.35 16.14
C VAL A 22 6.43 -24.63 14.66
N SER A 23 5.39 -25.19 14.05
CA SER A 23 5.25 -25.16 12.59
C SER A 23 5.05 -23.70 12.20
N VAL A 24 6.12 -23.06 11.69
CA VAL A 24 6.00 -21.80 10.98
C VAL A 24 5.22 -22.13 9.71
N SER A 25 3.91 -21.87 9.72
CA SER A 25 3.14 -21.81 8.50
C SER A 25 3.73 -20.66 7.69
N GLU A 26 4.55 -20.98 6.69
CA GLU A 26 4.84 -20.05 5.60
C GLU A 26 3.48 -19.55 5.13
N THR A 27 3.23 -18.26 5.34
CA THR A 27 2.01 -17.64 4.88
C THR A 27 2.08 -17.69 3.36
N THR A 28 1.41 -18.70 2.77
CA THR A 28 1.27 -18.82 1.33
C THR A 28 0.69 -17.51 0.84
N ARG A 29 1.56 -16.65 0.28
CA ARG A 29 1.15 -15.41 -0.36
C ARG A 29 0.15 -15.83 -1.43
N PRO A 30 -1.08 -15.26 -1.46
CA PRO A 30 -2.06 -15.64 -2.46
C PRO A 30 -1.38 -15.55 -3.82
N ALA A 31 -1.40 -16.67 -4.55
CA ALA A 31 -0.84 -16.72 -5.89
C ALA A 31 -1.51 -15.63 -6.72
N GLY A 32 -0.70 -14.81 -7.39
CA GLY A 32 -1.20 -13.79 -8.30
C GLY A 32 -2.07 -14.41 -9.40
N PRO A 33 -2.74 -13.58 -10.22
CA PRO A 33 -3.54 -14.10 -11.32
C PRO A 33 -2.70 -15.03 -12.20
N ALA A 34 -3.26 -16.18 -12.58
CA ALA A 34 -2.62 -17.07 -13.54
C ALA A 34 -2.72 -16.42 -14.93
N CYS A 35 -1.60 -15.88 -15.42
CA CYS A 35 -1.58 -15.12 -16.66
C CYS A 35 -1.58 -16.01 -17.89
N GLN A 36 -2.49 -15.73 -18.83
CA GLN A 36 -2.47 -16.35 -20.17
C GLN A 36 -1.51 -15.62 -21.11
N VAL A 37 -1.39 -14.30 -20.95
CA VAL A 37 -0.47 -13.41 -21.68
C VAL A 37 0.10 -12.41 -20.68
N GLY A 38 1.38 -12.09 -20.83
CA GLY A 38 2.11 -11.21 -19.92
C GLY A 38 2.41 -11.84 -18.56
N GLU A 39 2.83 -10.99 -17.62
CA GLU A 39 3.27 -11.39 -16.30
C GLU A 39 2.33 -10.86 -15.20
N PRO A 40 2.26 -11.53 -14.03
CA PRO A 40 1.51 -11.00 -12.88
C PRO A 40 2.08 -9.65 -12.43
N MET A 41 1.23 -8.63 -12.39
CA MET A 41 1.56 -7.27 -11.95
C MET A 41 0.48 -6.70 -11.02
N VAL A 42 0.76 -5.54 -10.45
CA VAL A 42 -0.20 -4.70 -9.72
C VAL A 42 -0.48 -3.45 -10.54
N GLU A 43 -1.75 -3.22 -10.86
CA GLU A 43 -2.24 -1.93 -11.33
C GLU A 43 -2.57 -1.07 -10.11
N THR A 44 -1.88 0.06 -9.97
CA THR A 44 -2.22 1.09 -9.00
C THR A 44 -2.83 2.28 -9.71
N MET A 45 -3.97 2.74 -9.19
CA MET A 45 -4.56 4.02 -9.56
C MET A 45 -4.47 4.99 -8.39
N LEU A 46 -4.02 6.22 -8.67
CA LEU A 46 -4.12 7.35 -7.75
C LEU A 46 -5.15 8.33 -8.27
N PHE A 47 -6.10 8.75 -7.45
CA PHE A 47 -7.12 9.74 -7.80
C PHE A 47 -6.81 11.05 -7.09
N LEU A 48 -6.42 12.04 -7.87
CA LEU A 48 -5.94 13.33 -7.41
C LEU A 48 -7.02 14.37 -7.67
N GLY A 49 -7.64 14.84 -6.58
CA GLY A 49 -8.56 15.97 -6.59
C GLY A 49 -7.86 17.24 -7.07
N LEU A 50 -8.58 18.09 -7.79
CA LEU A 50 -8.06 19.38 -8.25
C LEU A 50 -8.67 20.55 -7.46
N ALA A 51 -9.66 20.34 -6.60
CA ALA A 51 -10.17 21.40 -5.73
C ALA A 51 -9.25 21.58 -4.52
N ARG A 52 -9.02 22.83 -4.09
CA ARG A 52 -8.25 23.15 -2.88
C ARG A 52 -8.77 24.44 -2.25
N PRO A 53 -8.41 24.75 -0.99
CA PRO A 53 -8.72 26.06 -0.42
C PRO A 53 -8.28 27.20 -1.35
N GLY A 54 -9.18 28.14 -1.63
CA GLY A 54 -8.88 29.29 -2.48
C GLY A 54 -8.85 29.04 -3.99
N GLY A 55 -9.17 27.83 -4.48
CA GLY A 55 -9.35 27.63 -5.92
C GLY A 55 -9.17 26.19 -6.38
N SER A 56 -8.46 26.02 -7.51
CA SER A 56 -8.20 24.72 -8.10
C SER A 56 -6.73 24.62 -8.53
N VAL A 57 -6.20 23.40 -8.53
CA VAL A 57 -4.90 23.07 -9.10
C VAL A 57 -4.98 23.29 -10.61
N SER A 58 -4.19 24.22 -11.13
CA SER A 58 -4.15 24.51 -12.56
C SER A 58 -3.48 23.39 -13.35
N ARG A 59 -3.74 23.36 -14.66
CA ARG A 59 -3.06 22.42 -15.58
C ARG A 59 -1.54 22.55 -15.52
N PHE A 60 -1.04 23.78 -15.39
CA PHE A 60 0.40 24.04 -15.32
C PHE A 60 1.00 23.51 -14.02
N GLU A 61 0.38 23.80 -12.87
CA GLU A 61 0.83 23.28 -11.58
C GLU A 61 0.81 21.75 -11.54
N PHE A 62 -0.26 21.13 -12.06
CA PHE A 62 -0.37 19.68 -12.12
C PHE A 62 0.73 19.07 -13.00
N ASN A 63 0.96 19.62 -14.19
CA ASN A 63 2.03 19.13 -15.08
C ASN A 63 3.42 19.28 -14.43
N SER A 64 3.68 20.42 -13.78
CA SER A 64 4.94 20.61 -13.05
C SER A 64 5.11 19.60 -11.90
N PHE A 65 4.03 19.31 -11.16
CA PHE A 65 4.06 18.27 -10.13
C PHE A 65 4.38 16.90 -10.74
N VAL A 66 3.76 16.56 -11.87
CA VAL A 66 4.02 15.29 -12.57
C VAL A 66 5.48 15.18 -12.98
N GLU A 67 6.03 16.21 -13.61
CA GLU A 67 7.43 16.21 -14.08
C GLU A 67 8.44 16.15 -12.93
N THR A 68 8.15 16.80 -11.81
CA THR A 68 9.10 16.93 -10.69
C THR A 68 8.96 15.85 -9.62
N GLN A 69 7.75 15.33 -9.41
CA GLN A 69 7.45 14.39 -8.35
C GLN A 69 7.11 12.99 -8.85
N VAL A 70 6.41 12.86 -9.98
CA VAL A 70 5.91 11.56 -10.44
C VAL A 70 6.92 10.90 -11.37
N ALA A 71 7.26 11.56 -12.49
CA ALA A 71 8.10 10.99 -13.54
C ALA A 71 9.49 10.49 -13.05
N PRO A 72 10.20 11.17 -12.13
CA PRO A 72 11.49 10.67 -11.64
C PRO A 72 11.39 9.38 -10.81
N ARG A 73 10.21 9.12 -10.21
CA ARG A 73 9.92 7.93 -9.39
C ARG A 73 9.33 6.78 -10.20
N TRP A 74 8.62 7.08 -11.27
CA TRP A 74 7.96 6.10 -12.14
C TRP A 74 8.60 6.11 -13.53
N LYS A 75 9.85 5.64 -13.59
CA LYS A 75 10.66 5.66 -14.82
C LYS A 75 10.14 4.72 -15.90
N GLU A 76 9.39 3.69 -15.50
CA GLU A 76 8.77 2.72 -16.40
C GLU A 76 7.55 3.29 -17.14
N GLY A 77 7.10 4.48 -16.75
CA GLY A 77 5.93 5.14 -17.32
C GLY A 77 4.66 4.94 -16.49
N PHE A 78 3.65 5.72 -16.86
CA PHE A 78 2.31 5.75 -16.27
C PHE A 78 1.38 6.52 -17.21
N THR A 79 0.09 6.34 -17.04
CA THR A 79 -0.94 7.04 -17.81
C THR A 79 -1.67 8.05 -16.93
N ILE A 80 -2.04 9.19 -17.49
CA ILE A 80 -2.88 10.20 -16.83
C ILE A 80 -4.25 10.20 -17.51
N LEU A 81 -5.30 9.96 -16.75
CA LEU A 81 -6.69 10.08 -17.19
C LEU A 81 -7.33 11.33 -16.56
N GLU A 82 -8.28 11.93 -17.27
CA GLU A 82 -9.14 12.97 -16.72
C GLU A 82 -10.38 12.34 -16.11
N GLY A 83 -10.79 12.85 -14.94
CA GLY A 83 -11.97 12.35 -14.23
C GLY A 83 -12.77 13.47 -13.58
N GLN A 84 -13.96 13.13 -13.11
CA GLN A 84 -14.80 14.03 -12.31
C GLN A 84 -15.42 13.23 -11.17
N GLY A 85 -15.02 13.53 -9.94
CA GLY A 85 -15.66 13.04 -8.74
C GLY A 85 -17.03 13.69 -8.55
N MET A 86 -18.00 12.91 -8.07
CA MET A 86 -19.31 13.40 -7.66
C MET A 86 -19.78 12.66 -6.42
N TRP A 87 -20.22 13.40 -5.40
CA TRP A 87 -20.80 12.81 -4.20
C TRP A 87 -21.87 13.73 -3.62
N LEU A 88 -22.80 13.15 -2.87
CA LEU A 88 -23.77 13.92 -2.11
C LEU A 88 -23.09 14.40 -0.82
N SER A 89 -23.01 15.72 -0.66
CA SER A 89 -22.55 16.33 0.58
C SER A 89 -23.67 16.26 1.61
N GLU A 90 -23.51 15.45 2.65
CA GLU A 90 -24.52 15.34 3.72
C GLU A 90 -24.67 16.67 4.48
N GLN A 91 -23.57 17.40 4.68
CA GLN A 91 -23.58 18.69 5.38
C GLN A 91 -24.31 19.77 4.59
N ARG A 92 -24.12 19.80 3.27
CA ARG A 92 -24.68 20.86 2.41
C ARG A 92 -25.96 20.44 1.67
N ASN A 93 -26.32 19.17 1.72
CA ASN A 93 -27.42 18.55 0.98
C ASN A 93 -27.41 18.88 -0.53
N ILE A 94 -26.21 18.94 -1.11
CA ILE A 94 -26.00 19.18 -2.55
C ILE A 94 -25.01 18.16 -3.11
N THR A 95 -25.15 17.84 -4.40
CA THR A 95 -24.11 17.07 -5.11
C THR A 95 -22.92 17.96 -5.38
N GLU A 96 -21.80 17.62 -4.77
CA GLU A 96 -20.51 18.22 -5.06
C GLU A 96 -19.88 17.58 -6.28
N ARG A 97 -19.11 18.37 -7.02
CA ARG A 97 -18.42 17.97 -8.24
C ARG A 97 -17.00 18.46 -8.15
N GLU A 98 -16.06 17.57 -8.39
CA GLU A 98 -14.64 17.90 -8.34
C GLU A 98 -13.95 17.36 -9.60
N PRO A 99 -13.32 18.21 -10.43
CA PRO A 99 -12.39 17.77 -11.45
C PRO A 99 -11.23 16.98 -10.83
N SER A 100 -10.83 15.89 -11.44
CA SER A 100 -9.75 15.04 -10.95
C SER A 100 -8.77 14.67 -12.06
N ARG A 101 -7.59 14.23 -11.66
CA ARG A 101 -6.65 13.49 -12.51
C ARG A 101 -6.42 12.13 -11.90
N VAL A 102 -6.37 11.11 -12.74
CA VAL A 102 -6.11 9.74 -12.30
C VAL A 102 -4.81 9.27 -12.89
N LEU A 103 -3.86 8.91 -12.04
CA LEU A 103 -2.62 8.29 -12.48
C LEU A 103 -2.79 6.77 -12.46
N VAL A 104 -2.47 6.09 -13.55
CA VAL A 104 -2.53 4.63 -13.68
C VAL A 104 -1.12 4.11 -13.93
N ARG A 105 -0.66 3.19 -13.08
CA ARG A 105 0.66 2.57 -13.17
C ARG A 105 0.58 1.07 -12.98
N PHE A 106 1.34 0.31 -13.76
CA PHE A 106 1.58 -1.11 -13.54
C PHE A 106 2.96 -1.34 -12.92
N HIS A 107 3.06 -2.22 -11.92
CA HIS A 107 4.33 -2.51 -11.25
C HIS A 107 4.38 -3.90 -10.59
N ASP A 108 5.55 -4.26 -10.08
CA ASP A 108 5.89 -5.57 -9.50
C ASP A 108 5.26 -5.88 -8.12
N GLY A 109 4.43 -4.99 -7.57
CA GLY A 109 3.90 -5.12 -6.21
C GLY A 109 4.94 -5.07 -5.08
N SER A 110 6.17 -4.61 -5.35
CA SER A 110 7.24 -4.54 -4.34
C SER A 110 7.00 -3.45 -3.28
N ALA A 111 7.64 -3.62 -2.11
CA ALA A 111 7.63 -2.61 -1.06
C ALA A 111 8.23 -1.29 -1.54
N THR A 112 9.27 -1.33 -2.37
CA THR A 112 9.89 -0.15 -2.99
C THR A 112 8.91 0.59 -3.89
N ALA A 113 8.18 -0.13 -4.75
CA ALA A 113 7.14 0.45 -5.58
C ALA A 113 6.05 1.12 -4.73
N SER A 114 5.58 0.42 -3.69
CA SER A 114 4.57 0.96 -2.77
C SER A 114 5.06 2.22 -2.04
N ALA A 115 6.32 2.24 -1.57
CA ALA A 115 6.92 3.40 -0.92
C ALA A 115 7.02 4.62 -1.88
N GLY A 116 7.37 4.38 -3.16
CA GLY A 116 7.38 5.42 -4.18
C GLY A 116 6.00 6.02 -4.42
N ILE A 117 4.95 5.18 -4.44
CA ILE A 117 3.56 5.61 -4.58
C ILE A 117 3.13 6.45 -3.37
N GLU A 118 3.44 6.01 -2.15
CA GLU A 118 3.12 6.78 -0.94
C GLU A 118 3.86 8.12 -0.87
N ALA A 119 5.11 8.17 -1.33
CA ALA A 119 5.85 9.42 -1.43
C ALA A 119 5.17 10.43 -2.38
N ILE A 120 4.59 9.96 -3.50
CA ILE A 120 3.83 10.80 -4.42
C ILE A 120 2.54 11.30 -3.76
N ARG A 121 1.79 10.43 -3.08
CA ARG A 121 0.56 10.81 -2.37
C ARG A 121 0.84 11.89 -1.32
N ALA A 122 1.85 11.69 -0.49
CA ALA A 122 2.26 12.64 0.53
C ALA A 122 2.73 13.98 -0.08
N ALA A 123 3.50 13.93 -1.17
CA ALA A 123 3.94 15.13 -1.87
C ALA A 123 2.76 15.92 -2.45
N TYR A 124 1.75 15.25 -3.03
CA TYR A 124 0.57 15.91 -3.59
C TYR A 124 -0.29 16.56 -2.50
N ILE A 125 -0.56 15.82 -1.42
CA ILE A 125 -1.27 16.32 -0.23
C ILE A 125 -0.61 17.59 0.29
N LYS A 126 0.72 17.58 0.43
CA LYS A 126 1.48 18.73 0.91
C LYS A 126 1.49 19.90 -0.08
N ALA A 127 1.65 19.64 -1.37
CA ALA A 127 1.79 20.70 -2.38
C ALA A 127 0.48 21.43 -2.67
N PHE A 128 -0.65 20.74 -2.53
CA PHE A 128 -1.97 21.25 -2.94
C PHE A 128 -3.03 21.24 -1.83
N GLU A 129 -2.59 21.09 -0.58
CA GLU A 129 -3.44 21.16 0.62
C GLU A 129 -4.67 20.23 0.52
N GLN A 130 -4.44 19.00 0.05
CA GLN A 130 -5.49 18.00 -0.07
C GLN A 130 -5.66 17.24 1.25
N ASP A 131 -6.89 16.86 1.58
CA ASP A 131 -7.15 15.99 2.74
C ASP A 131 -6.62 14.56 2.48
N ALA A 132 -6.76 14.08 1.25
CA ALA A 132 -6.35 12.73 0.86
C ALA A 132 -6.13 12.61 -0.66
N VAL A 133 -5.43 11.55 -1.05
CA VAL A 133 -5.37 11.04 -2.43
C VAL A 133 -5.82 9.59 -2.40
N LEU A 134 -6.93 9.24 -3.06
CA LEU A 134 -7.37 7.83 -3.09
C LEU A 134 -6.36 6.99 -3.85
N ARG A 135 -6.05 5.81 -3.32
CA ARG A 135 -5.23 4.78 -3.95
C ARG A 135 -6.05 3.50 -4.06
N THR A 136 -6.00 2.84 -5.21
CA THR A 136 -6.52 1.48 -5.39
C THR A 136 -5.44 0.62 -6.00
N ASP A 137 -5.30 -0.60 -5.50
CA ASP A 137 -4.37 -1.59 -6.03
C ASP A 137 -5.17 -2.82 -6.51
N ARG A 138 -4.87 -3.28 -7.73
CA ARG A 138 -5.51 -4.45 -8.34
C ARG A 138 -4.46 -5.39 -8.90
N ALA A 139 -4.52 -6.66 -8.52
CA ALA A 139 -3.71 -7.69 -9.16
C ALA A 139 -4.20 -7.91 -10.60
N THR A 140 -3.29 -7.90 -11.56
CA THR A 140 -3.59 -8.04 -13.00
C THR A 140 -2.48 -8.81 -13.71
N CYS A 141 -2.71 -9.15 -14.97
CA CYS A 141 -1.66 -9.55 -15.90
C CYS A 141 -1.40 -8.39 -16.87
N ALA A 142 -0.13 -8.13 -17.20
CA ALA A 142 0.25 -7.10 -18.17
C ALA A 142 1.51 -7.53 -18.95
N ASP A 143 1.61 -7.05 -20.19
CA ASP A 143 2.72 -7.26 -21.11
C ASP A 143 3.03 -5.93 -21.80
N PHE A 144 4.29 -5.67 -22.15
CA PHE A 144 4.76 -4.38 -22.71
C PHE A 144 5.47 -4.56 -24.05
#